data_AF-A0A7K3BHL3-F1
#
_entry.id   AF-A0A7K3BHL3-F1
#
_cell.length_a   1.000
_cell.length_b   1.000
_cell.length_c   1.000
_cell.angle_alpha   90.00
_cell.angle_beta   90.00
_cell.angle_gamma   90.00
#
_symmetry.space_group_name_H-M   'P 1'
#
loop_
_entity.id
_entity.type
_entity.pdbx_description
1 polymer ?
#
loop_
_entity_poly.entity_id
_entity_poly.type
_entity_poly.pdbx_seq_one_letter_code
_entity_poly.pdbx_strand_id
1 'polypeptide(L)'
;MDPDAPGSSAGLEAALHGARALVLADLTATGVADAEVVSLVEEAVTQRRWWVEQWPDGAGFVAGLVAQDVKDALLERMGRWPLCPRCADPHALDVEPELGPDPHWVCESLGEAVAPVGGLSSALGGPR
;
A
#
# COMPACT_ATOMS: atom_id res chain seq x y z
N MET A 1 -25.67 -15.26 -7.16
CA MET A 1 -24.94 -13.99 -7.29
C MET A 1 -24.00 -13.96 -6.11
N ASP A 2 -22.70 -14.09 -6.36
CA ASP A 2 -21.70 -14.11 -5.30
C ASP A 2 -21.56 -12.67 -4.76
N PRO A 3 -21.89 -12.40 -3.49
CA PRO A 3 -21.75 -11.07 -2.92
C PRO A 3 -20.29 -10.61 -2.91
N ASP A 4 -19.31 -11.51 -2.97
CA ASP A 4 -17.88 -11.19 -2.89
C ASP A 4 -17.21 -11.05 -4.26
N ALA A 5 -17.98 -11.09 -5.36
CA ALA A 5 -17.43 -10.89 -6.70
C ALA A 5 -16.82 -9.48 -6.87
N PRO A 6 -15.70 -9.34 -7.62
CA PRO A 6 -14.94 -8.08 -7.73
C PRO A 6 -15.70 -6.90 -8.39
N GLY A 7 -16.92 -7.10 -8.90
CA GLY A 7 -17.79 -6.04 -9.42
C GLY A 7 -18.99 -5.68 -8.53
N SER A 8 -19.10 -6.26 -7.33
CA SER A 8 -20.18 -5.95 -6.39
C SER A 8 -19.78 -4.81 -5.44
N SER A 9 -20.76 -4.08 -4.89
CA SER A 9 -20.49 -3.06 -3.86
C SER A 9 -19.82 -3.66 -2.61
N ALA A 10 -20.16 -4.89 -2.22
CA ALA A 10 -19.54 -5.55 -1.07
C ALA A 10 -18.09 -5.97 -1.36
N GLY A 11 -17.79 -6.42 -2.59
CA GLY A 11 -16.44 -6.73 -3.05
C GLY A 11 -15.55 -5.49 -3.11
N LEU A 12 -16.10 -4.34 -3.53
CA LEU A 12 -15.42 -3.06 -3.49
C LEU A 12 -15.04 -2.65 -2.05
N GLU A 13 -15.98 -2.70 -1.11
CA GLU A 13 -15.70 -2.38 0.30
C GLU A 13 -14.62 -3.29 0.87
N ALA A 14 -14.70 -4.59 0.60
CA ALA A 14 -13.70 -5.56 1.05
C ALA A 14 -12.30 -5.24 0.48
N ALA A 15 -12.21 -4.90 -0.81
CA ALA A 15 -10.95 -4.53 -1.45
C ALA A 15 -10.34 -3.25 -0.85
N LEU A 16 -11.16 -2.21 -0.67
CA LEU A 16 -10.71 -0.93 -0.08
C LEU A 16 -10.29 -1.09 1.39
N HIS A 17 -11.06 -1.83 2.19
CA HIS A 17 -10.71 -2.11 3.58
C HIS A 17 -9.47 -3.00 3.70
N GLY A 18 -9.31 -3.97 2.79
CA GLY A 18 -8.09 -4.78 2.69
C GLY A 18 -6.87 -3.93 2.39
N ALA A 19 -6.93 -3.10 1.35
CA ALA A 19 -5.86 -2.16 0.98
C ALA A 19 -5.48 -1.25 2.15
N ARG A 20 -6.48 -0.64 2.80
CA ARG A 20 -6.30 0.19 3.99
C ARG A 20 -5.58 -0.55 5.11
N ALA A 21 -6.01 -1.77 5.43
CA ALA A 21 -5.42 -2.56 6.50
C ALA A 21 -3.95 -2.92 6.23
N LEU A 22 -3.62 -3.29 5.00
CA LEU A 22 -2.24 -3.61 4.60
C LEU A 22 -1.32 -2.40 4.74
N VAL A 23 -1.73 -1.24 4.22
CA VAL A 23 -0.90 -0.02 4.30
C VAL A 23 -0.74 0.45 5.75
N LEU A 24 -1.78 0.38 6.57
CA LEU A 24 -1.68 0.68 8.00
C LEU A 24 -0.72 -0.28 8.74
N ALA A 25 -0.66 -1.55 8.35
CA ALA A 25 0.27 -2.51 8.93
C ALA A 25 1.73 -2.11 8.64
N ASP A 26 2.03 -1.67 7.42
CA ASP A 26 3.36 -1.20 7.02
C ASP A 26 3.76 0.11 7.71
N LEU A 27 2.83 1.07 7.79
CA LEU A 27 3.03 2.31 8.53
C LEU A 27 3.29 2.05 10.01
N THR A 28 2.59 1.08 10.60
CA THR A 28 2.80 0.65 12.00
C THR A 28 4.15 -0.01 12.16
N ALA A 29 4.52 -0.91 11.23
CA ALA A 29 5.81 -1.62 11.26
C ALA A 29 7.01 -0.67 11.15
N THR A 30 6.84 0.44 10.43
CA THR A 30 7.85 1.48 10.24
C THR A 30 7.76 2.61 11.27
N GLY A 31 6.78 2.58 12.17
CA GLY A 31 6.66 3.51 13.29
C GLY A 31 6.12 4.90 12.94
N VAL A 32 5.41 5.05 11.81
CA VAL A 32 4.88 6.35 11.32
C VAL A 32 3.35 6.40 11.26
N ALA A 33 2.64 5.46 11.89
CA ALA A 33 1.17 5.40 11.89
C ALA A 33 0.51 6.37 12.90
N ASP A 34 0.83 7.67 12.82
CA ASP A 34 0.14 8.69 13.61
C ASP A 34 -1.18 9.16 12.95
N ALA A 35 -1.92 10.04 13.62
CA ALA A 35 -3.22 10.49 13.14
C ALA A 35 -3.15 11.28 11.80
N GLU A 36 -2.08 12.05 11.58
CA GLU A 36 -1.91 12.81 10.34
C GLU A 36 -1.64 11.86 9.18
N VAL A 37 -0.78 10.86 9.39
CA VAL A 37 -0.47 9.84 8.39
C VAL A 37 -1.65 8.92 8.13
N VAL A 38 -2.41 8.53 9.15
CA VAL A 38 -3.66 7.77 8.94
C VAL A 38 -4.66 8.57 8.10
N SER A 39 -4.72 9.89 8.26
CA SER A 39 -5.59 10.74 7.44
C SER A 39 -5.20 10.72 5.95
N LEU A 40 -3.90 10.60 5.64
CA LEU A 40 -3.42 10.40 4.27
C LEU A 40 -3.90 9.07 3.68
N VAL A 41 -3.93 8.01 4.49
CA VAL A 41 -4.46 6.70 4.06
C VAL A 41 -5.94 6.81 3.73
N GLU A 42 -6.74 7.49 4.57
CA GLU A 42 -8.18 7.64 4.30
C GLU A 42 -8.47 8.47 3.04
N GLU A 43 -7.66 9.51 2.78
CA GLU A 43 -7.72 10.29 1.54
C GLU A 43 -7.44 9.39 0.33
N ALA A 44 -6.34 8.62 0.35
CA ALA A 44 -6.00 7.68 -0.72
C ALA A 44 -7.10 6.64 -0.97
N VAL A 45 -7.66 6.05 0.10
CA VAL A 45 -8.78 5.10 0.00
C VAL A 45 -10.03 5.75 -0.60
N THR A 46 -10.33 7.00 -0.23
CA THR A 46 -11.46 7.77 -0.77
C THR A 46 -11.27 8.05 -2.26
N GLN A 47 -10.06 8.42 -2.69
CA GLN A 47 -9.74 8.64 -4.09
C GLN A 47 -9.82 7.33 -4.89
N ARG A 48 -9.33 6.22 -4.34
CA ARG A 48 -9.39 4.91 -5.00
C ARG A 48 -10.79 4.32 -5.07
N ARG A 49 -11.67 4.61 -4.11
CA ARG A 49 -13.09 4.25 -4.20
C ARG A 49 -13.70 4.81 -5.48
N TRP A 50 -13.58 6.11 -5.69
CA TRP A 50 -14.14 6.76 -6.88
C TRP A 50 -13.57 6.15 -8.15
N TRP A 51 -12.27 5.85 -8.17
CA TRP A 51 -11.61 5.22 -9.31
C TRP A 51 -12.17 3.82 -9.64
N VAL A 52 -12.33 2.94 -8.64
CA VAL A 52 -12.92 1.60 -8.86
C VAL A 52 -14.41 1.67 -9.21
N GLU A 53 -15.14 2.66 -8.71
CA GLU A 53 -16.53 2.88 -9.15
C GLU A 53 -16.61 3.19 -10.66
N GLN A 54 -15.57 3.82 -11.25
CA GLN A 54 -15.48 4.02 -12.69
C GLN A 54 -14.98 2.76 -13.42
N TRP A 55 -14.17 1.92 -12.77
CA TRP A 55 -13.63 0.68 -13.32
C TRP A 55 -13.61 -0.46 -12.28
N PRO A 56 -14.69 -1.25 -12.18
CA PRO A 56 -14.83 -2.24 -11.11
C PRO A 56 -13.74 -3.33 -11.09
N ASP A 57 -13.25 -3.76 -12.25
CA ASP A 57 -12.16 -4.75 -12.32
C ASP A 57 -10.86 -4.23 -11.68
N GLY A 58 -10.73 -2.91 -11.50
CA GLY A 58 -9.64 -2.28 -10.78
C GLY A 58 -9.57 -2.62 -9.29
N ALA A 59 -10.58 -3.28 -8.72
CA ALA A 59 -10.57 -3.74 -7.32
C ALA A 59 -9.37 -4.65 -6.98
N GLY A 60 -8.82 -5.37 -7.96
CA GLY A 60 -7.60 -6.17 -7.76
C GLY A 60 -6.32 -5.36 -7.56
N PHE A 61 -6.34 -4.06 -7.89
CA PHE A 61 -5.13 -3.22 -7.96
C PHE A 61 -5.07 -2.17 -6.84
N VAL A 62 -6.17 -1.97 -6.10
CA VAL A 62 -6.26 -0.89 -5.10
C VAL A 62 -5.23 -0.99 -3.99
N ALA A 63 -4.80 -2.20 -3.60
CA ALA A 63 -3.76 -2.33 -2.58
C ALA A 63 -2.44 -1.68 -3.01
N GLY A 64 -2.01 -1.89 -4.26
CA GLY A 64 -0.79 -1.28 -4.80
C GLY A 64 -0.95 0.22 -5.02
N LEU A 65 -2.11 0.65 -5.51
CA LEU A 65 -2.36 2.08 -5.75
C LEU A 65 -2.48 2.89 -4.45
N VAL A 66 -3.13 2.37 -3.40
CA VAL A 66 -3.18 3.05 -2.10
C VAL A 66 -1.79 3.15 -1.49
N ALA A 67 -0.96 2.11 -1.62
CA ALA A 67 0.43 2.16 -1.15
C ALA A 67 1.26 3.23 -1.88
N GLN A 68 1.08 3.38 -3.20
CA GLN A 68 1.71 4.44 -4.00
C GLN A 68 1.22 5.83 -3.61
N ASP A 69 -0.10 6.04 -3.54
CA ASP A 69 -0.70 7.32 -3.16
C ASP A 69 -0.19 7.79 -1.77
N VAL A 70 -0.08 6.87 -0.81
CA VAL A 70 0.46 7.16 0.53
C VAL A 70 1.96 7.42 0.51
N LYS A 71 2.73 6.68 -0.30
CA LYS A 71 4.16 6.94 -0.52
C LYS A 71 4.38 8.36 -1.04
N ASP A 72 3.63 8.75 -2.05
CA ASP A 72 3.78 10.05 -2.69
C ASP A 72 3.37 11.18 -1.73
N ALA A 73 2.24 11.02 -1.02
CA ALA A 73 1.81 11.98 -0.01
C ALA A 73 2.82 12.14 1.14
N LEU A 74 3.44 11.05 1.59
CA LEU A 74 4.49 11.09 2.61
C LEU A 74 5.75 11.74 2.05
N LEU A 75 6.15 11.44 0.81
CA LEU A 75 7.31 12.05 0.16
C LEU A 75 7.21 13.57 0.16
N GLU A 76 6.04 14.10 -0.15
CA GLU A 76 5.78 15.54 -0.19
C GLU A 76 5.75 16.20 1.20
N ARG A 77 5.25 15.50 2.22
CA ARG A 77 4.97 16.10 3.55
C ARG A 77 6.02 15.80 4.61
N MET A 78 6.55 14.59 4.62
CA MET A 78 7.35 14.01 5.71
C MET A 78 8.69 13.45 5.24
N GLY A 79 8.82 13.12 3.94
CA GLY A 79 10.02 12.55 3.33
C GLY A 79 9.82 11.10 2.87
N ARG A 80 10.94 10.47 2.48
CA ARG A 80 10.96 9.14 1.85
C ARG A 80 10.40 8.05 2.78
N TRP A 81 9.49 7.25 2.25
CA TRP A 81 8.91 6.10 2.94
C TRP A 81 8.46 5.03 1.93
N PRO A 82 8.45 3.72 2.28
CA PRO A 82 9.24 3.14 3.37
C PRO A 82 10.72 3.08 2.97
N LEU A 83 11.63 3.26 3.93
CA LEU A 83 13.06 3.17 3.63
C LEU A 83 13.49 1.71 3.44
N CYS A 84 14.37 1.47 2.47
CA CYS A 84 14.96 0.15 2.24
C CYS A 84 15.81 -0.28 3.45
N PRO A 85 15.51 -1.42 4.10
CA PRO A 85 16.29 -1.89 5.24
C PRO A 85 17.58 -2.63 4.85
N ARG A 86 17.77 -2.92 3.55
CA ARG A 86 18.89 -3.74 3.05
C ARG A 86 20.10 -2.92 2.59
N CYS A 87 19.88 -1.67 2.19
CA CYS A 87 20.92 -0.84 1.59
C CYS A 87 21.50 0.16 2.58
N ALA A 88 22.81 0.42 2.49
CA ALA A 88 23.49 1.37 3.36
C ALA A 88 23.12 2.83 3.05
N ASP A 89 22.83 3.14 1.78
CA ASP A 89 22.34 4.46 1.37
C ASP A 89 20.80 4.52 1.44
N PRO A 90 20.20 5.38 2.29
CA PRO A 90 18.76 5.43 2.49
C PRO A 90 17.98 5.87 1.24
N HIS A 91 17.11 4.99 0.75
CA HIS A 91 16.16 5.28 -0.32
C HIS A 91 14.78 4.69 -0.03
N ALA A 92 13.75 5.25 -0.66
CA ALA A 92 12.41 4.68 -0.60
C ALA A 92 12.34 3.39 -1.41
N LEU A 93 11.52 2.45 -0.97
CA LEU A 93 11.12 1.30 -1.78
C LEU A 93 10.01 1.71 -2.76
N ASP A 94 9.97 1.04 -3.90
CA ASP A 94 8.90 1.21 -4.89
C ASP A 94 7.85 0.12 -4.74
N VAL A 95 6.66 0.38 -5.29
CA VAL A 95 5.57 -0.59 -5.30
C VAL A 95 5.52 -1.21 -6.68
N GLU A 96 5.69 -2.53 -6.75
CA GLU A 96 5.64 -3.29 -7.99
C GLU A 96 4.63 -4.44 -7.90
N PRO A 97 3.87 -4.73 -8.97
CA PRO A 97 3.81 -3.97 -10.22
C PRO A 97 3.19 -2.57 -10.01
N GLU A 98 3.65 -1.56 -10.77
CA GLU A 98 3.07 -0.20 -10.75
C GLU A 98 1.53 -0.22 -10.91
N LEU A 99 1.03 -1.08 -11.80
CA LEU A 99 -0.39 -1.39 -11.94
C LEU A 99 -0.60 -2.90 -12.13
N GLY A 100 -1.03 -3.59 -11.07
CA GLY A 100 -1.35 -5.02 -11.11
C GLY A 100 -1.71 -5.59 -9.73
N PRO A 101 -2.08 -6.88 -9.67
CA PRO A 101 -2.36 -7.57 -8.42
C PRO A 101 -1.06 -7.90 -7.68
N ASP A 102 -1.19 -8.38 -6.45
CA ASP A 102 -0.09 -8.86 -5.60
C ASP A 102 1.07 -7.82 -5.45
N PRO A 103 0.78 -6.61 -4.94
CA PRO A 103 1.78 -5.55 -4.84
C PRO A 103 2.86 -5.86 -3.80
N HIS A 104 4.10 -5.51 -4.12
CA HIS A 104 5.29 -5.70 -3.29
C HIS A 104 6.09 -4.41 -3.18
N TRP A 105 6.70 -4.20 -2.01
CA TRP A 105 7.78 -3.24 -1.84
C TRP A 105 9.06 -3.80 -2.45
N VAL A 106 9.64 -3.10 -3.42
CA VAL A 106 10.83 -3.52 -4.17
C VAL A 106 11.95 -2.50 -3.97
N CYS A 107 13.16 -3.02 -3.79
CA CYS A 107 14.37 -2.21 -3.81
C CYS A 107 14.90 -2.14 -5.24
N GLU A 108 14.72 -1.01 -5.93
CA GLU A 108 15.21 -0.83 -7.31
C GLU A 108 16.73 -1.01 -7.41
N SER A 109 17.47 -0.56 -6.39
CA SER A 109 18.94 -0.67 -6.38
C SER A 109 19.43 -2.12 -6.40
N LEU A 110 18.66 -3.05 -5.83
CA LEU A 110 18.99 -4.48 -5.80
C LEU A 110 18.21 -5.29 -6.84
N GLY A 111 17.11 -4.73 -7.39
CA GLY A 111 16.20 -5.45 -8.28
C GLY A 111 15.42 -6.57 -7.57
N GLU A 112 15.19 -6.43 -6.26
CA GLU A 112 14.60 -7.50 -5.43
C GLU A 112 13.38 -7.03 -4.63
N ALA A 113 12.39 -7.92 -4.52
CA ALA A 113 11.30 -7.74 -3.57
C ALA A 113 11.79 -7.78 -2.12
N VAL A 114 11.37 -6.78 -1.35
CA VAL A 114 11.64 -6.66 0.08
C VAL A 114 10.57 -7.38 0.89
N ALA A 115 9.29 -7.07 0.62
CA ALA A 115 8.12 -7.67 1.24
C ALA A 115 6.86 -7.44 0.39
N PRO A 116 5.80 -8.25 0.51
CA PRO A 116 4.48 -7.85 0.03
C PRO A 116 4.01 -6.58 0.77
N VAL A 117 3.13 -5.79 0.16
CA VAL A 117 2.44 -4.69 0.87
C VAL A 117 1.67 -5.28 2.06
N GLY A 118 1.83 -4.66 3.24
CA GLY A 118 1.41 -5.13 4.55
C GLY A 118 2.41 -6.04 5.27
N GLY A 119 3.53 -6.40 4.62
CA GLY A 119 4.51 -7.35 5.11
C GLY A 119 5.82 -6.76 5.66
N LEU A 120 5.95 -5.43 5.77
CA LEU A 120 7.25 -4.82 6.15
C LEU A 120 7.74 -5.24 7.53
N SER A 121 6.85 -5.57 8.47
CA SER A 121 7.24 -6.06 9.80
C SER A 121 8.19 -7.26 9.73
N SER A 122 7.92 -8.20 8.81
CA SER A 122 8.77 -9.38 8.61
C SER A 122 10.12 -9.02 8.00
N ALA A 123 10.17 -8.07 7.07
CA ALA A 123 11.42 -7.61 6.45
C ALA A 123 12.31 -6.80 7.42
N LEU A 124 11.69 -6.13 8.39
CA LEU A 124 12.36 -5.36 9.45
C LEU A 124 12.81 -6.24 10.64
N GLY A 125 12.52 -7.55 10.62
CA GLY A 125 12.87 -8.46 11.71
C GLY A 125 11.93 -8.42 12.92
N GLY A 126 10.71 -7.89 12.75
CA GLY A 126 9.66 -7.92 13.77
C GLY A 126 9.08 -9.33 14.01
N PRO A 127 8.34 -9.53 15.12
CA PRO A 127 7.64 -10.79 15.37
C PRO A 127 6.61 -11.05 14.26
N ARG A 128 6.53 -12.32 13.82
CA ARG A 128 5.54 -12.81 12.84
C ARG A 128 4.15 -12.93 13.45
#